data_AF-A0A927DZJ7-F1
#
_entry.id   AF-A0A927DZJ7-F1
#
_cell.length_a   1.000
_cell.length_b   1.000
_cell.length_c   1.000
_cell.angle_alpha   90.00
_cell.angle_beta   90.00
_cell.angle_gamma   90.00
#
_symmetry.space_group_name_H-M   'P 1'
#
loop_
_entity.id
_entity.type
_entity.pdbx_description
1 polymer ?
#
loop_
_entity_poly.entity_id
_entity_poly.type
_entity_poly.pdbx_seq_one_letter_code
_entity_poly.pdbx_strand_id
1 'polypeptide(L)'
;MGIVSGQGGATGQRERVAELTLMAREQGRDVHIPAADNRSRDFLAGDVRLAGETVTGKSALQDGTAFIPGGTLIVDQAEKLSLKETISCSMARCAITCRSCSQTAGSAAGPAVR
;
A
#
# COMPACT_ATOMS: atom_id res chain seq x y z
N MET A 1 -10.62 -0.02 -5.25
CA MET A 1 -9.16 0.02 -5.43
C MET A 1 -8.74 1.48 -5.51
N GLY A 2 -7.75 1.88 -4.72
CA GLY A 2 -7.16 3.23 -4.77
C GLY A 2 -5.74 3.16 -5.33
N ILE A 3 -5.31 4.18 -6.08
CA ILE A 3 -3.96 4.25 -6.62
C ILE A 3 -3.36 5.59 -6.19
N VAL A 4 -2.21 5.55 -5.52
CA VAL A 4 -1.44 6.75 -5.20
C VAL A 4 -0.16 6.73 -6.01
N SER A 5 -0.12 7.58 -7.03
CA SER A 5 1.06 7.81 -7.86
C SER A 5 1.81 9.05 -7.39
N GLY A 6 3.14 9.00 -7.38
CA GLY A 6 3.93 10.19 -7.10
C GLY A 6 5.39 10.04 -7.49
N GLN A 7 5.95 11.08 -8.09
CA GLN A 7 7.38 11.16 -8.36
C GLN A 7 8.11 11.53 -7.06
N GLY A 8 8.89 10.58 -6.55
CA GLY A 8 9.68 10.74 -5.33
C GLY A 8 10.34 9.40 -5.04
N GLY A 9 11.63 9.44 -4.70
CA GLY A 9 12.41 8.23 -4.42
C GLY A 9 11.89 7.44 -3.22
N ALA A 10 12.75 6.65 -2.58
CA ALA A 10 12.35 5.80 -1.46
C ALA A 10 11.61 6.60 -0.35
N THR A 11 12.08 7.81 0.01
CA THR A 11 11.43 8.65 1.03
C THR A 11 9.99 9.02 0.69
N GLY A 12 9.72 9.53 -0.52
CA GLY A 12 8.36 9.91 -0.92
C GLY A 12 7.43 8.71 -1.06
N GLN A 13 7.98 7.54 -1.37
CA GLN A 13 7.22 6.30 -1.37
C GLN A 13 6.77 5.90 0.04
N ARG A 14 7.68 5.94 1.01
CA ARG A 14 7.37 5.69 2.42
C ARG A 14 6.35 6.70 2.96
N GLU A 15 6.46 7.96 2.57
CA GLU A 15 5.48 9.00 2.93
C GLU A 15 4.07 8.61 2.47
N ARG A 16 3.90 8.26 1.18
CA ARG A 16 2.61 7.82 0.64
C ARG A 16 2.05 6.57 1.33
N VAL A 17 2.90 5.57 1.62
CA VAL A 17 2.50 4.37 2.35
C VAL A 17 2.06 4.72 3.77
N ALA A 18 2.77 5.61 4.45
CA ALA A 18 2.42 6.07 5.79
C ALA A 18 1.12 6.88 5.82
N GLU A 19 0.90 7.77 4.86
CA GLU A 19 -0.36 8.52 4.73
C GLU A 19 -1.55 7.59 4.50
N LEU A 20 -1.43 6.63 3.57
CA LEU A 20 -2.48 5.64 3.33
C LEU A 20 -2.75 4.76 4.56
N THR A 21 -1.70 4.42 5.31
CA THR A 21 -1.81 3.64 6.55
C THR A 21 -2.59 4.43 7.60
N LEU A 22 -2.29 5.72 7.76
CA LEU A 22 -3.01 6.60 8.67
C LEU A 22 -4.50 6.69 8.29
N MET A 23 -4.80 6.93 7.01
CA MET A 23 -6.19 7.00 6.52
C MET A 23 -6.97 5.70 6.75
N ALA A 24 -6.32 4.54 6.60
CA ALA A 24 -6.95 3.25 6.87
C ALA A 24 -7.19 3.02 8.36
N ARG A 25 -6.22 3.40 9.22
CA ARG A 25 -6.35 3.35 10.68
C ARG A 25 -7.47 4.25 11.19
N GLU A 26 -7.62 5.45 10.65
CA GLU A 26 -8.71 6.38 10.98
C GLU A 26 -10.10 5.81 10.63
N GLN A 27 -10.17 4.91 9.64
CA GLN A 27 -11.38 4.15 9.32
C GLN A 27 -11.58 2.92 10.23
N GLY A 28 -10.72 2.70 11.22
CA GLY A 28 -10.75 1.54 12.13
C GLY A 28 -10.37 0.22 11.45
N ARG A 29 -9.43 0.25 10.48
CA ARG A 29 -9.09 -0.91 9.66
C ARG A 29 -7.63 -1.29 9.85
N ASP A 30 -7.38 -2.58 10.10
CA ASP A 30 -6.03 -3.15 10.12
C ASP A 30 -5.36 -3.01 8.76
N VAL A 31 -4.04 -2.79 8.75
CA VAL A 31 -3.28 -2.59 7.52
C VAL A 31 -2.24 -3.69 7.34
N HIS A 32 -2.22 -4.25 6.14
CA HIS A 32 -1.16 -5.17 5.72
C HIS A 32 -0.46 -4.59 4.49
N ILE A 33 0.87 -4.53 4.57
CA ILE A 33 1.73 -3.84 3.60
C ILE A 33 2.62 -4.87 2.91
N PRO A 34 2.17 -5.50 1.82
CA PRO A 34 3.03 -6.36 1.02
C PRO A 34 4.01 -5.51 0.19
N ALA A 35 5.29 -5.65 0.50
CA ALA A 35 6.38 -4.97 -0.17
C ALA A 35 6.81 -5.71 -1.45
N ALA A 36 7.17 -4.95 -2.49
CA ALA A 36 7.58 -5.52 -3.77
C ALA A 36 8.85 -6.39 -3.70
N ASP A 37 9.78 -6.04 -2.81
CA ASP A 37 11.04 -6.75 -2.58
C ASP A 37 11.54 -6.55 -1.14
N ASN A 38 12.53 -7.36 -0.72
CA ASN A 38 13.07 -7.33 0.64
C ASN A 38 13.65 -5.97 1.03
N ARG A 39 14.29 -5.26 0.08
CA ARG A 39 14.87 -3.95 0.35
C ARG A 39 13.78 -2.94 0.66
N SER A 40 12.68 -2.97 -0.09
CA SER A 40 11.52 -2.12 0.20
C SER A 40 10.87 -2.50 1.53
N ARG A 41 10.73 -3.80 1.83
CA ARG A 41 10.20 -4.28 3.11
C ARG A 41 10.99 -3.73 4.29
N ASP A 42 12.31 -3.91 4.29
CA ASP A 42 13.18 -3.47 5.39
C ASP A 42 13.18 -1.95 5.50
N PHE A 43 13.10 -1.25 4.37
CA PHE A 43 12.97 0.20 4.32
C PHE A 43 11.65 0.70 4.90
N LEU A 44 10.52 0.04 4.65
CA LEU A 44 9.22 0.41 5.22
C LEU A 44 9.12 0.03 6.70
N ALA A 45 9.63 -1.14 7.09
CA ALA A 45 9.63 -1.61 8.47
C ALA A 45 10.44 -0.70 9.42
N GLY A 46 11.39 0.08 8.90
CA GLY A 46 12.13 1.08 9.66
C GLY A 46 11.38 2.40 9.94
N ASP A 47 10.16 2.59 9.44
CA ASP A 47 9.36 3.79 9.72
C ASP A 47 8.50 3.61 10.99
N VAL A 48 8.69 4.48 11.97
CA VAL A 48 7.93 4.48 13.23
C VAL A 48 6.42 4.64 13.03
N ARG A 49 5.96 5.30 11.97
CA ARG A 49 4.53 5.48 11.66
C ARG A 49 3.87 4.18 11.22
N LEU A 50 4.65 3.28 10.64
CA LEU A 50 4.23 1.94 10.21
C LEU A 50 4.42 0.89 11.32
N ALA A 51 4.97 1.28 12.48
CA ALA A 51 5.09 0.38 13.61
C ALA A 51 3.71 -0.16 14.01
N GLY A 52 3.64 -1.47 14.22
CA GLY A 52 2.41 -2.19 14.51
C GLY A 52 1.69 -2.74 13.27
N GLU A 53 2.01 -2.29 12.06
CA GLU A 53 1.46 -2.89 10.84
C GLU A 53 2.25 -4.12 10.39
N THR A 54 1.55 -5.01 9.68
CA THR A 54 2.17 -6.21 9.13
C THR A 54 2.80 -5.90 7.78
N VAL A 55 4.14 -5.80 7.74
CA VAL A 55 4.91 -5.59 6.50
C VAL A 55 5.52 -6.93 6.04
N THR A 56 5.05 -7.46 4.92
CA THR A 56 5.53 -8.74 4.36
C THR A 56 6.14 -8.57 2.98
N GLY A 57 6.70 -9.64 2.43
CA GLY A 57 7.05 -9.68 1.01
C GLY A 57 5.81 -9.91 0.13
N LYS A 58 6.01 -9.72 -1.18
CA LYS A 58 5.00 -9.91 -2.22
C LYS A 58 4.42 -11.33 -2.29
N SER A 59 5.15 -12.35 -1.83
CA SER A 59 4.66 -13.73 -1.74
C SER A 59 3.36 -13.85 -0.91
N ALA A 60 3.16 -12.96 0.08
CA ALA A 60 1.92 -12.96 0.85
C ALA A 60 0.66 -12.64 0.02
N LEU A 61 0.80 -11.91 -1.11
CA LEU A 61 -0.29 -11.76 -2.09
C LEU A 61 -0.53 -13.06 -2.88
N GLN A 62 0.55 -13.79 -3.21
CA GLN A 62 0.46 -15.03 -3.99
C GLN A 62 -0.17 -16.17 -3.18
N ASP A 63 0.17 -16.24 -1.90
CA ASP A 63 -0.29 -17.26 -0.96
C ASP A 63 -1.64 -16.90 -0.33
N GLY A 64 -2.14 -15.68 -0.58
CA GLY A 64 -3.39 -15.19 -0.01
C GLY A 64 -3.31 -14.84 1.48
N THR A 65 -2.12 -14.85 2.08
CA THR A 65 -1.92 -14.59 3.51
C THR A 65 -1.91 -13.11 3.85
N ALA A 66 -1.79 -12.22 2.86
CA ALA A 66 -1.88 -10.78 3.07
C ALA A 66 -3.33 -10.31 3.36
N PHE A 67 -4.34 -11.11 3.03
CA PHE A 67 -5.73 -10.69 3.12
C PHE A 67 -6.27 -10.86 4.53
N ILE A 68 -6.36 -9.74 5.26
CA ILE A 68 -7.05 -9.67 6.56
C ILE A 68 -8.52 -9.30 6.31
N PRO A 69 -9.50 -10.11 6.76
CA PRO A 69 -10.92 -9.77 6.64
C PRO A 69 -11.24 -8.42 7.28
N GLY A 70 -11.89 -7.51 6.55
CA GLY A 70 -12.16 -6.14 6.98
C GLY A 70 -10.96 -5.18 6.91
N GLY A 71 -9.73 -5.70 6.84
CA GLY A 71 -8.49 -4.95 6.73
C GLY A 71 -8.24 -4.37 5.33
N THR A 72 -7.18 -3.57 5.24
CA THR A 72 -6.75 -2.89 4.01
C THR A 72 -5.40 -3.42 3.57
N LEU A 73 -5.26 -3.68 2.27
CA LEU A 73 -3.95 -3.87 1.67
C LEU A 73 -3.39 -2.55 1.18
N ILE A 74 -2.14 -2.25 1.54
CA ILE A 74 -1.38 -1.15 0.94
C ILE A 74 -0.17 -1.74 0.23
N VAL A 75 -0.27 -1.89 -1.08
CA VAL A 75 0.80 -2.51 -1.87
C VAL A 75 1.84 -1.47 -2.26
N ASP A 76 3.08 -1.75 -1.89
CA ASP A 76 4.21 -0.95 -2.27
C ASP A 76 4.67 -1.26 -3.70
N GLN A 77 4.99 -0.23 -4.51
CA GLN A 77 5.59 -0.43 -5.84
C GLN A 77 4.73 -1.32 -6.76
N ALA A 78 3.51 -0.87 -7.04
CA ALA A 78 2.55 -1.59 -7.86
C ALA A 78 3.07 -1.98 -9.25
N GLU A 79 3.98 -1.17 -9.82
CA GLU A 79 4.64 -1.43 -11.09
C GLU A 79 5.49 -2.73 -11.08
N LYS A 80 5.83 -3.26 -9.90
CA LYS A 80 6.58 -4.52 -9.73
C LYS A 80 5.67 -5.73 -9.48
N LEU A 81 4.35 -5.54 -9.51
CA LEU A 81 3.39 -6.64 -9.41
C LEU A 81 3.25 -7.35 -10.77
N SER A 82 3.15 -8.67 -10.70
CA SER A 82 2.70 -9.49 -11.81
C SER A 82 1.19 -9.38 -11.97
N LEU A 83 0.68 -9.78 -13.14
CA LEU A 83 -0.76 -9.82 -13.41
C LEU A 83 -1.54 -10.63 -12.36
N LYS A 84 -0.99 -11.78 -11.91
CA LYS A 84 -1.61 -12.61 -10.86
C LYS A 84 -1.76 -11.84 -9.55
N GLU A 85 -0.72 -11.12 -9.14
CA GLU A 85 -0.72 -10.34 -7.90
C GLU A 85 -1.67 -9.13 -7.99
N THR A 86 -1.73 -8.48 -9.15
CA THR A 86 -2.66 -7.38 -9.42
C THR A 86 -4.11 -7.85 -9.34
N ILE A 87 -4.43 -9.00 -9.93
CA ILE A 87 -5.77 -9.60 -9.84
C ILE A 87 -6.11 -9.93 -8.38
N SER A 88 -5.17 -10.53 -7.65
CA SER A 88 -5.34 -10.86 -6.23
C SER A 88 -5.64 -9.60 -5.38
N CYS A 89 -4.87 -8.52 -5.57
CA CYS A 89 -5.13 -7.23 -4.93
C CYS A 89 -6.48 -6.62 -5.35
N SER A 90 -6.89 -6.75 -6.62
CA SER A 90 -8.18 -6.19 -7.09
C SER A 90 -9.42 -6.84 -6.47
N MET A 91 -9.30 -8.09 -6.01
CA MET A 91 -10.37 -8.80 -5.30
C MET A 91 -10.54 -8.33 -3.85
N ALA A 92 -9.56 -7.60 -3.31
CA ALA A 92 -9.59 -7.07 -1.95
C ALA A 92 -9.67 -5.55 -1.91
N ARG A 93 -9.89 -5.01 -0.71
CA ARG A 93 -9.83 -3.57 -0.49
C ARG A 93 -8.37 -3.13 -0.42
N CYS A 94 -7.84 -2.87 -1.61
CA CYS A 94 -6.43 -2.60 -1.85
C CYS A 94 -6.20 -1.15 -2.30
N ALA A 95 -5.19 -0.51 -1.72
CA ALA A 95 -4.56 0.71 -2.19
C ALA A 95 -3.16 0.35 -2.70
N ILE A 96 -2.75 0.93 -3.82
CA ILE A 96 -1.43 0.65 -4.41
C ILE A 96 -0.64 1.94 -4.54
N THR A 97 0.65 1.90 -4.22
CA THR A 97 1.57 3.01 -4.49
C THR A 97 2.35 2.72 -5.76
N CYS A 98 2.47 3.69 -6.66
CA CYS A 98 3.20 3.51 -7.91
C CYS A 98 4.22 4.63 -8.12
N ARG A 99 5.48 4.29 -8.39
CA ARG A 99 6.53 5.29 -8.61
C ARG A 99 6.48 5.88 -10.03
N SER A 100 6.09 5.08 -11.01
CA SER A 100 6.15 5.41 -12.43
C SER A 100 4.79 5.57 -13.12
N CYS A 101 3.68 5.39 -12.40
CA CYS A 101 2.35 5.57 -12.98
C CYS A 101 2.07 7.07 -13.11
N SER A 102 1.68 7.51 -14.31
CA SER A 102 1.17 8.87 -14.53
C SER A 102 -0.06 9.11 -13.64
N GLN A 103 -0.22 10.34 -13.17
CA GLN A 103 -1.18 10.80 -12.14
C GLN A 103 -2.69 10.60 -12.46
N THR A 104 -3.07 9.71 -13.36
CA THR A 104 -4.45 9.65 -13.88
C THR A 104 -5.41 8.84 -12.99
N ALA A 105 -5.11 8.58 -11.73
CA ALA A 105 -5.99 7.80 -10.86
C ALA A 105 -6.32 8.52 -9.55
N GLY A 106 -7.40 9.30 -9.60
CA GLY A 106 -8.42 9.39 -8.55
C GLY A 106 -7.98 9.73 -7.14
N SER A 107 -8.07 11.03 -6.83
CA SER A 107 -8.20 11.59 -5.49
C SER A 107 -8.98 10.66 -4.54
N ALA A 108 -8.28 10.12 -3.55
CA ALA A 108 -8.88 9.61 -2.32
C ALA A 108 -8.99 10.72 -1.25
N ALA A 109 -9.01 12.00 -1.65
CA ALA A 109 -9.39 13.07 -0.75
C ALA A 109 -10.92 13.16 -0.74
N GLY A 110 -11.53 12.64 0.34
CA GLY A 110 -12.83 13.13 0.78
C GLY A 110 -12.77 14.65 1.05
N PRO A 111 -13.92 15.34 1.10
CA PRO A 111 -13.93 16.79 1.22
C PRO A 111 -13.27 17.19 2.54
N ALA A 112 -12.25 18.04 2.46
CA ALA A 112 -11.76 18.78 3.61
C ALA A 112 -12.93 19.58 4.17
N VAL A 113 -13.37 19.22 5.38
CA VAL A 113 -14.28 20.05 6.15
C VAL A 113 -13.50 21.27 6.64
N ARG A 114 -13.95 22.42 6.13
CA ARG A 114 -13.71 23.83 6.50
C ARG A 114 -12.40 24.48 6.09
#